data_AF-A0A7C0ZH84-F1
#
_entry.id   AF-A0A7C0ZH84-F1
#
_cell.length_a   1.000
_cell.length_b   1.000
_cell.length_c   1.000
_cell.angle_alpha   90.00
_cell.angle_beta   90.00
_cell.angle_gamma   90.00
#
_symmetry.space_group_name_H-M   'P 1'
#
loop_
_entity.id
_entity.type
_entity.pdbx_description
1 polymer ?
#
loop_
_entity_poly.entity_id
_entity_poly.type
_entity_poly.pdbx_seq_one_letter_code
_entity_poly.pdbx_strand_id
1 'polypeptide(L)'
;MLFFLPMRSARLKSSLPVLLSAALVALFFHPVLSGENTFYFRDIHRWFYPMKYFLAQSLQQGEIPFWCSSYFCGAPFLSDIQSGVFYPLSLLFAALPFPLAFNWFVCLHFFLGFLFCYLFLKQEGRSNGAALLAAAAYGYGGYTIASVNTLNSLTTAIWLPAVLWAFSRACNLAPSQRRRPGFLLVILFLVTAILGGEPQLFLMIAALLLTYAVFGARHAKWRTAAGRGTLVAGLGAAAIMVTMVQIGPTCQDFRLSARAGGMDYDMATRHSLPPEALKHLVLPLRFPADFATDAQTLADFFPASGGMPWLLTIYPGFLILPLALWEIAAHFNRQTLFWLGLLVLGLILALGRHTPVYSW
;
A
#
# COMPACT_ATOMS: atom_id res chain seq x y z
N MET A 1 31.44 16.39 40.98
CA MET A 1 30.08 16.77 40.55
C MET A 1 29.80 16.08 39.22
N LEU A 2 29.13 14.92 39.26
CA LEU A 2 28.91 14.03 38.12
C LEU A 2 27.83 14.60 37.20
N PHE A 3 28.19 14.88 35.95
CA PHE A 3 27.25 15.14 34.86
C PHE A 3 26.54 13.82 34.48
N PHE A 4 25.39 13.55 35.10
CA PHE A 4 24.45 12.57 34.58
C PHE A 4 23.73 13.16 33.36
N LEU A 5 24.24 12.87 32.17
CA LEU A 5 23.59 13.17 30.89
C LEU A 5 22.30 12.33 30.72
N PRO A 6 21.18 12.91 30.27
CA PRO A 6 19.94 12.18 29.98
C PRO A 6 20.03 11.48 28.61
N MET A 7 20.94 10.52 28.44
CA MET A 7 21.07 9.77 27.18
C MET A 7 20.03 8.64 27.02
N ARG A 8 19.39 8.19 28.11
CA ARG A 8 18.39 7.12 28.06
C ARG A 8 17.05 7.54 27.43
N SER A 9 16.58 8.76 27.70
CA SER A 9 15.26 9.22 27.23
C SER A 9 15.20 9.51 25.72
N ALA A 10 16.32 9.91 25.11
CA ALA A 10 16.41 10.18 23.69
C ALA A 10 16.37 8.89 22.84
N ARG A 11 17.06 7.83 23.28
CA ARG A 11 17.05 6.51 22.59
C ARG A 11 15.70 5.80 22.71
N LEU A 12 15.03 5.91 23.86
CA LEU A 12 13.67 5.36 24.06
C LEU A 12 12.63 6.03 23.16
N LYS A 13 12.74 7.36 22.96
CA LYS A 13 11.86 8.10 22.04
C LYS A 13 12.09 7.72 20.57
N SER A 14 13.31 7.33 20.18
CA SER A 14 13.61 6.92 18.80
C SER A 14 13.18 5.49 18.48
N SER A 15 13.13 4.59 19.46
CA SER A 15 12.69 3.20 19.25
C SER A 15 11.19 2.98 19.44
N LEU A 16 10.48 3.90 20.10
CA LEU A 16 9.03 3.81 20.33
C LEU A 16 8.18 3.41 19.11
N PRO A 17 8.30 4.06 17.92
CA PRO A 17 7.48 3.68 16.76
C PRO A 17 7.77 2.26 16.26
N VAL A 18 9.02 1.80 16.37
CA VAL A 18 9.41 0.43 15.99
C VAL A 18 8.81 -0.58 16.96
N LEU A 19 8.93 -0.31 18.27
CA LEU A 19 8.36 -1.18 19.30
C LEU A 19 6.83 -1.23 19.23
N LEU A 20 6.18 -0.09 19.00
CA LEU A 20 4.72 -0.05 18.85
C LEU A 20 4.26 -0.78 17.58
N SER A 21 4.97 -0.59 16.47
CA SER A 21 4.69 -1.33 15.22
C SER A 21 4.79 -2.84 15.44
N ALA A 22 5.87 -3.31 16.09
CA ALA A 22 6.05 -4.72 16.43
C ALA A 22 4.97 -5.23 17.40
N ALA A 23 4.61 -4.44 18.41
CA ALA A 23 3.56 -4.79 19.37
C ALA A 23 2.18 -4.89 18.70
N LEU A 24 1.87 -4.00 17.74
CA LEU A 24 0.62 -4.07 16.99
C LEU A 24 0.57 -5.30 16.07
N VAL A 25 1.70 -5.64 15.42
CA VAL A 25 1.80 -6.88 14.64
C VAL A 25 1.59 -8.08 15.56
N ALA A 26 2.27 -8.11 16.71
CA ALA A 26 2.13 -9.18 17.69
C ALA A 26 0.68 -9.32 18.17
N LEU A 27 0.03 -8.22 18.54
CA LEU A 27 -1.34 -8.23 19.03
C LEU A 27 -2.34 -8.71 17.95
N PHE A 28 -2.27 -8.11 16.76
CA PHE A 28 -3.26 -8.32 15.70
C PHE A 28 -3.09 -9.66 14.98
N PHE A 29 -1.84 -10.08 14.77
CA PHE A 29 -1.51 -11.27 13.99
C PHE A 29 -1.01 -12.45 14.85
N HIS A 30 -1.12 -12.40 16.18
CA HIS A 30 -0.69 -13.51 17.05
C HIS A 30 -1.11 -14.91 16.58
N PRO A 31 -2.32 -15.16 16.00
CA PRO A 31 -2.72 -16.51 15.63
C PRO A 31 -1.90 -17.10 14.48
N VAL A 32 -1.27 -16.25 13.66
CA VAL A 32 -0.52 -16.67 12.46
C VAL A 32 1.00 -16.57 12.62
N LEU A 33 1.51 -15.98 13.70
CA LEU A 33 2.95 -15.75 13.86
C LEU A 33 3.78 -17.03 14.00
N SER A 34 3.19 -18.12 14.51
CA SER A 34 3.84 -19.44 14.62
C SER A 34 3.94 -20.18 13.27
N GLY A 35 3.12 -19.81 12.28
CA GLY A 35 2.97 -20.56 11.04
C GLY A 35 1.98 -21.73 11.12
N GLU A 36 1.40 -22.01 12.29
CA GLU A 36 0.41 -23.09 12.47
C GLU A 36 -0.95 -22.76 11.83
N ASN A 37 -1.36 -21.50 11.89
CA ASN A 37 -2.51 -20.98 11.15
C ASN A 37 -2.05 -20.06 10.04
N THR A 38 -2.87 -19.87 9.01
CA THR A 38 -2.59 -18.93 7.93
C THR A 38 -3.84 -18.17 7.49
N PHE A 39 -3.63 -17.13 6.69
CA PHE A 39 -4.71 -16.40 6.04
C PHE A 39 -5.36 -17.30 4.99
N TYR A 40 -6.69 -17.28 4.92
CA TYR A 40 -7.44 -18.14 4.00
C TYR A 40 -8.43 -17.37 3.11
N PHE A 41 -8.99 -16.26 3.59
CA PHE A 41 -10.16 -15.65 2.96
C PHE A 41 -9.92 -15.17 1.50
N ARG A 42 -10.91 -15.43 0.61
CA ARG A 42 -10.95 -15.02 -0.81
C ARG A 42 -9.72 -15.41 -1.64
N ASP A 43 -9.10 -14.46 -2.34
CA ASP A 43 -8.05 -14.73 -3.32
C ASP A 43 -6.76 -15.17 -2.63
N ILE A 44 -6.67 -15.06 -1.30
CA ILE A 44 -5.59 -15.70 -0.55
C ILE A 44 -5.56 -17.20 -0.83
N HIS A 45 -6.60 -17.99 -0.49
CA HIS A 45 -6.55 -19.44 -0.72
C HIS A 45 -6.62 -19.82 -2.20
N ARG A 46 -7.31 -19.02 -3.03
CA ARG A 46 -7.56 -19.36 -4.45
C ARG A 46 -6.41 -19.02 -5.38
N TRP A 47 -5.67 -17.96 -5.06
CA TRP A 47 -4.70 -17.36 -5.98
C TRP A 47 -3.34 -17.16 -5.33
N PHE A 48 -3.26 -16.32 -4.30
CA PHE A 48 -1.97 -15.88 -3.76
C PHE A 48 -1.23 -16.98 -3.00
N TYR A 49 -1.91 -17.77 -2.18
CA TYR A 49 -1.28 -18.85 -1.41
C TYR A 49 -0.64 -19.92 -2.32
N PRO A 50 -1.34 -20.54 -3.28
CA PRO A 50 -0.72 -21.51 -4.18
C PRO A 50 0.35 -20.88 -5.09
N MET A 51 0.14 -19.63 -5.57
CA MET A 51 1.14 -18.90 -6.35
C MET A 51 2.44 -18.70 -5.55
N LYS A 52 2.35 -18.22 -4.31
CA LYS A 52 3.53 -17.99 -3.46
C LYS A 52 4.16 -19.30 -3.00
N TYR A 53 3.38 -20.38 -2.88
CA TYR A 53 3.92 -21.72 -2.60
C TYR A 53 4.83 -22.18 -3.74
N PHE A 54 4.37 -22.08 -4.99
CA PHE A 54 5.19 -22.39 -6.16
C PHE A 54 6.45 -21.52 -6.21
N LEU A 55 6.32 -20.21 -5.98
CA LEU A 55 7.48 -19.31 -5.89
C LEU A 55 8.48 -19.76 -4.81
N ALA A 56 7.99 -20.14 -3.62
CA ALA A 56 8.84 -20.60 -2.54
C ALA A 56 9.61 -21.87 -2.92
N GLN A 57 8.94 -22.84 -3.54
CA GLN A 57 9.57 -24.07 -4.01
C GLN A 57 10.70 -23.77 -5.02
N SER A 58 10.43 -22.91 -6.02
CA SER A 58 11.44 -22.53 -7.02
C SER A 58 12.62 -21.78 -6.39
N LEU A 59 12.36 -20.79 -5.54
CA LEU A 59 13.43 -20.00 -4.91
C LEU A 59 14.30 -20.84 -3.95
N GLN A 60 13.70 -21.80 -3.24
CA GLN A 60 14.44 -22.73 -2.37
C GLN A 60 15.33 -23.69 -3.16
N GLN A 61 15.02 -23.93 -4.43
CA GLN A 61 15.85 -24.69 -5.38
C GLN A 61 16.89 -23.80 -6.08
N GLY A 62 16.92 -22.49 -5.79
CA GLY A 62 17.80 -21.52 -6.46
C GLY A 62 17.36 -21.15 -7.87
N GLU A 63 16.10 -21.41 -8.22
CA GLU A 63 15.55 -21.17 -9.55
C GLU A 63 14.76 -19.87 -9.60
N ILE A 64 14.89 -19.15 -10.72
CA ILE A 64 13.99 -18.05 -11.07
C ILE A 64 12.85 -18.67 -11.92
N PRO A 65 11.61 -18.72 -11.43
CA PRO A 65 10.53 -19.40 -12.12
C PRO A 65 10.00 -18.58 -13.31
N PHE A 66 10.38 -18.97 -14.53
CA PHE A 66 9.86 -18.37 -15.76
C PHE A 66 8.49 -18.96 -16.17
N TRP A 67 8.23 -20.23 -15.85
CA TRP A 67 7.05 -20.98 -16.29
C TRP A 67 6.46 -21.80 -15.13
N CYS A 68 5.14 -21.85 -15.02
CA CYS A 68 4.43 -22.71 -14.09
C CYS A 68 3.60 -23.74 -14.86
N SER A 69 4.01 -25.01 -14.83
CA SER A 69 3.31 -26.11 -15.50
C SER A 69 1.91 -26.38 -14.94
N SER A 70 1.65 -25.96 -13.70
CA SER A 70 0.38 -26.17 -13.01
C SER A 70 -0.69 -25.12 -13.36
N TYR A 71 -0.31 -23.99 -13.97
CA TYR A 71 -1.24 -22.94 -14.41
C TYR A 71 -1.86 -23.30 -15.75
N PHE A 72 -3.16 -23.62 -15.83
CA PHE A 72 -3.86 -23.81 -17.11
C PHE A 72 -3.14 -24.77 -18.10
N CYS A 73 -2.54 -25.87 -17.61
CA CYS A 73 -1.66 -26.78 -18.38
C CYS A 73 -0.31 -26.18 -18.83
N GLY A 74 0.10 -25.09 -18.23
CA GLY A 74 1.33 -24.35 -18.46
C GLY A 74 1.06 -22.87 -18.78
N ALA A 75 1.64 -21.97 -17.99
CA ALA A 75 1.62 -20.54 -18.28
C ALA A 75 2.92 -19.84 -17.84
N PRO A 76 3.27 -18.69 -18.46
CA PRO A 76 4.33 -17.83 -17.97
C PRO A 76 4.10 -17.41 -16.52
N PHE A 77 5.09 -17.63 -15.65
CA PHE A 77 5.00 -17.27 -14.23
C PHE A 77 5.70 -15.93 -13.95
N LEU A 78 6.88 -15.71 -14.54
CA LEU A 78 7.63 -14.49 -14.32
C LEU A 78 6.89 -13.26 -14.88
N SER A 79 6.21 -13.37 -16.02
CA SER A 79 5.46 -12.26 -16.61
C SER A 79 4.23 -11.86 -15.81
N ASP A 80 3.66 -12.75 -14.99
CA ASP A 80 2.62 -12.37 -14.04
C ASP A 80 3.25 -11.50 -12.96
N ILE A 81 3.00 -10.19 -13.03
CA ILE A 81 3.58 -9.23 -12.10
C ILE A 81 3.17 -9.48 -10.65
N GLN A 82 2.05 -10.18 -10.42
CA GLN A 82 1.57 -10.54 -9.06
C GLN A 82 2.43 -11.64 -8.41
N SER A 83 3.18 -12.40 -9.23
CA SER A 83 4.11 -13.43 -8.76
C SER A 83 5.14 -12.85 -7.80
N GLY A 84 5.54 -11.59 -7.98
CA GLY A 84 6.50 -10.89 -7.13
C GLY A 84 7.85 -11.61 -7.07
N VAL A 85 8.29 -12.24 -8.17
CA VAL A 85 9.58 -12.97 -8.24
C VAL A 85 10.74 -12.07 -7.83
N PHE A 86 10.79 -10.84 -8.35
CA PHE A 86 11.83 -9.86 -8.01
C PHE A 86 11.45 -8.94 -6.83
N TYR A 87 10.31 -9.16 -6.19
CA TYR A 87 9.88 -8.33 -5.08
C TYR A 87 10.76 -8.57 -3.84
N PRO A 88 11.35 -7.55 -3.19
CA PRO A 88 12.37 -7.77 -2.16
C PRO A 88 11.93 -8.61 -0.96
N LEU A 89 10.67 -8.50 -0.53
CA LEU A 89 10.17 -9.31 0.58
C LEU A 89 9.88 -10.76 0.19
N SER A 90 9.88 -11.10 -1.10
CA SER A 90 9.79 -12.49 -1.55
C SER A 90 11.02 -13.33 -1.17
N LEU A 91 12.14 -12.69 -0.78
CA LEU A 91 13.30 -13.40 -0.25
C LEU A 91 12.98 -14.23 1.01
N LEU A 92 11.91 -13.90 1.74
CA LEU A 92 11.43 -14.72 2.85
C LEU A 92 11.06 -16.13 2.41
N PHE A 93 10.52 -16.28 1.20
CA PHE A 93 10.12 -17.57 0.65
C PHE A 93 11.33 -18.48 0.32
N ALA A 94 12.50 -17.88 0.06
CA ALA A 94 13.74 -18.62 -0.13
C ALA A 94 14.35 -19.10 1.21
N ALA A 95 14.12 -18.36 2.30
CA ALA A 95 14.82 -18.55 3.57
C ALA A 95 14.05 -19.30 4.67
N LEU A 96 12.71 -19.31 4.61
CA LEU A 96 11.86 -19.85 5.68
C LEU A 96 10.91 -20.94 5.16
N PRO A 97 10.43 -21.84 6.05
CA PRO A 97 9.32 -22.74 5.73
C PRO A 97 8.11 -21.96 5.23
N PHE A 98 7.46 -22.44 4.18
CA PHE A 98 6.47 -21.65 3.43
C PHE A 98 5.33 -21.05 4.29
N PRO A 99 4.64 -21.78 5.18
CA PRO A 99 3.57 -21.19 5.98
C PRO A 99 4.06 -20.02 6.84
N LEU A 100 5.23 -20.15 7.44
CA LEU A 100 5.87 -19.10 8.23
C LEU A 100 6.28 -17.93 7.34
N ALA A 101 6.89 -18.20 6.19
CA ALA A 101 7.31 -17.20 5.21
C ALA A 101 6.12 -16.35 4.73
N PHE A 102 5.01 -17.00 4.37
CA PHE A 102 3.80 -16.33 3.88
C PHE A 102 3.16 -15.46 4.95
N ASN A 103 3.07 -15.94 6.19
CA ASN A 103 2.50 -15.15 7.28
C ASN A 103 3.37 -13.93 7.59
N TRP A 104 4.69 -14.12 7.71
CA TRP A 104 5.61 -13.00 7.94
C TRP A 104 5.69 -12.04 6.77
N PHE A 105 5.54 -12.54 5.54
CA PHE A 105 5.38 -11.70 4.35
C PHE A 105 4.23 -10.73 4.57
N VAL A 106 3.02 -11.18 4.91
CA VAL A 106 1.88 -10.29 5.20
C VAL A 106 2.18 -9.36 6.38
N CYS A 107 2.60 -9.90 7.53
CA CYS A 107 2.85 -9.13 8.75
C CYS A 107 3.88 -8.00 8.57
N LEU A 108 4.92 -8.23 7.77
CA LEU A 108 5.94 -7.22 7.52
C LEU A 108 5.41 -6.01 6.73
N HIS A 109 4.41 -6.19 5.85
CA HIS A 109 3.79 -5.06 5.16
C HIS A 109 3.04 -4.14 6.13
N PHE A 110 2.38 -4.70 7.15
CA PHE A 110 1.74 -3.92 8.22
C PHE A 110 2.78 -3.19 9.08
N PHE A 111 3.86 -3.87 9.45
CA PHE A 111 4.97 -3.27 10.19
C PHE A 111 5.59 -2.09 9.45
N LEU A 112 5.89 -2.27 8.16
CA LEU A 112 6.51 -1.28 7.30
C LEU A 112 5.56 -0.13 6.97
N GLY A 113 4.30 -0.43 6.65
CA GLY A 113 3.28 0.58 6.38
C GLY A 113 3.09 1.53 7.56
N PHE A 114 3.00 0.99 8.77
CA PHE A 114 2.98 1.80 10.00
C PHE A 114 4.24 2.65 10.13
N LEU A 115 5.42 2.03 10.04
CA LEU A 115 6.70 2.70 10.29
C LEU A 115 6.94 3.84 9.29
N PHE A 116 6.73 3.60 7.99
CA PHE A 116 6.94 4.62 6.98
C PHE A 116 5.91 5.74 7.06
N CYS A 117 4.66 5.44 7.41
CA CYS A 117 3.66 6.48 7.65
C CYS A 117 4.05 7.37 8.82
N TYR A 118 4.48 6.78 9.93
CA TYR A 118 5.03 7.52 11.07
C TYR A 118 6.21 8.39 10.65
N LEU A 119 7.19 7.83 9.95
CA LEU A 119 8.38 8.55 9.48
C LEU A 119 8.03 9.71 8.56
N PHE A 120 7.10 9.52 7.62
CA PHE A 120 6.61 10.58 6.74
C PHE A 120 5.99 11.73 7.54
N LEU A 121 5.07 11.44 8.46
CA LEU A 121 4.39 12.47 9.25
C LEU A 121 5.35 13.21 10.19
N LYS A 122 6.35 12.51 10.74
CA LYS A 122 7.44 13.15 11.49
C LYS A 122 8.26 14.07 10.61
N GLN A 123 8.56 13.67 9.38
CA GLN A 123 9.26 14.51 8.40
C GLN A 123 8.47 15.77 8.05
N GLU A 124 7.14 15.68 8.04
CA GLU A 124 6.20 16.81 7.86
C GLU A 124 5.95 17.65 9.12
N GLY A 125 6.76 17.45 10.17
CA GLY A 125 6.73 18.24 11.40
C GLY A 125 5.56 17.95 12.34
N ARG A 126 4.88 16.81 12.19
CA ARG A 126 3.75 16.44 13.06
C ARG A 126 4.22 15.98 14.45
N SER A 127 3.37 16.16 15.45
CA SER A 127 3.63 15.69 16.83
C SER A 127 3.73 14.16 16.86
N ASN A 128 4.35 13.61 17.90
CA ASN A 128 4.49 12.16 18.03
C ASN A 128 3.12 11.46 18.12
N GLY A 129 2.19 12.01 18.91
CA GLY A 129 0.84 11.45 19.05
C GLY A 129 0.07 11.42 17.74
N ALA A 130 0.09 12.54 16.99
CA ALA A 130 -0.56 12.61 15.68
C ALA A 130 0.05 11.63 14.67
N ALA A 131 1.39 11.54 14.62
CA ALA A 131 2.07 10.61 13.73
C ALA A 131 1.79 9.14 14.07
N LEU A 132 1.75 8.77 15.36
CA LEU A 132 1.44 7.40 15.78
C LEU A 132 -0.03 7.03 15.48
N LEU A 133 -0.97 7.93 15.75
CA LEU A 133 -2.39 7.70 15.50
C LEU A 133 -2.68 7.52 14.00
N ALA A 134 -2.13 8.40 13.15
CA ALA A 134 -2.31 8.31 11.72
C ALA A 134 -1.54 7.12 11.11
N ALA A 135 -0.38 6.76 11.64
CA ALA A 135 0.33 5.53 11.25
C ALA A 135 -0.46 4.26 11.59
N ALA A 136 -1.12 4.23 12.77
CA ALA A 136 -2.02 3.14 13.13
C ALA A 136 -3.22 3.07 12.18
N ALA A 137 -3.84 4.20 11.85
CA ALA A 137 -4.93 4.26 10.88
C ALA A 137 -4.51 3.85 9.46
N TYR A 138 -3.30 4.21 9.03
CA TYR A 138 -2.78 3.81 7.73
C TYR A 138 -2.47 2.31 7.69
N GLY A 139 -1.74 1.80 8.69
CA GLY A 139 -1.31 0.40 8.73
C GLY A 139 -2.45 -0.58 9.06
N TYR A 140 -3.38 -0.18 9.92
CA TYR A 140 -4.43 -1.06 10.46
C TYR A 140 -5.84 -0.51 10.23
N GLY A 141 -5.99 0.47 9.32
CA GLY A 141 -7.29 0.91 8.85
C GLY A 141 -7.95 -0.14 7.95
N GLY A 142 -9.26 0.04 7.73
CA GLY A 142 -10.11 -0.89 7.01
C GLY A 142 -9.58 -1.21 5.61
N TYR A 143 -9.08 -0.23 4.87
CA TYR A 143 -8.50 -0.46 3.54
C TYR A 143 -7.30 -1.43 3.60
N THR A 144 -6.34 -1.19 4.48
CA THR A 144 -5.10 -1.99 4.55
C THR A 144 -5.39 -3.41 5.05
N ILE A 145 -6.29 -3.55 6.03
CA ILE A 145 -6.76 -4.86 6.49
C ILE A 145 -7.51 -5.59 5.37
N ALA A 146 -8.45 -4.92 4.69
CA ALA A 146 -9.21 -5.52 3.59
C ALA A 146 -8.32 -5.91 2.40
N SER A 147 -7.24 -5.16 2.16
CA SER A 147 -6.28 -5.40 1.09
C SER A 147 -5.48 -6.69 1.28
N VAL A 148 -5.49 -7.33 2.46
CA VAL A 148 -4.93 -8.68 2.63
C VAL A 148 -5.57 -9.64 1.63
N ASN A 149 -6.86 -9.49 1.33
CA ASN A 149 -7.56 -10.34 0.37
C ASN A 149 -7.08 -10.18 -1.06
N THR A 150 -6.44 -9.05 -1.37
CA THR A 150 -5.85 -8.69 -2.67
C THR A 150 -4.38 -8.39 -2.43
N LEU A 151 -3.57 -9.44 -2.23
CA LEU A 151 -2.22 -9.33 -1.68
C LEU A 151 -1.31 -8.40 -2.50
N ASN A 152 -1.48 -8.36 -3.81
CA ASN A 152 -0.80 -7.43 -4.72
C ASN A 152 -1.13 -5.95 -4.40
N SER A 153 -2.37 -5.64 -4.02
CA SER A 153 -2.76 -4.31 -3.55
C SER A 153 -2.08 -3.95 -2.23
N LEU A 154 -2.02 -4.86 -1.26
CA LEU A 154 -1.31 -4.64 0.01
C LEU A 154 0.19 -4.39 -0.23
N THR A 155 0.82 -5.29 -0.99
CA THR A 155 2.28 -5.25 -1.26
C THR A 155 2.70 -4.03 -2.07
N THR A 156 1.78 -3.41 -2.82
CA THR A 156 2.02 -2.14 -3.53
C THR A 156 1.71 -0.91 -2.66
N ALA A 157 0.53 -0.88 -2.04
CA ALA A 157 0.03 0.31 -1.35
C ALA A 157 0.90 0.73 -0.15
N ILE A 158 1.43 -0.22 0.62
CA ILE A 158 2.20 0.09 1.83
C ILE A 158 3.50 0.88 1.59
N TRP A 159 3.98 0.94 0.35
CA TRP A 159 5.17 1.72 -0.02
C TRP A 159 4.89 3.21 -0.25
N LEU A 160 3.62 3.63 -0.38
CA LEU A 160 3.27 5.03 -0.58
C LEU A 160 3.91 5.97 0.47
N PRO A 161 3.82 5.71 1.79
CA PRO A 161 4.41 6.60 2.77
C PRO A 161 5.94 6.56 2.73
N ALA A 162 6.54 5.45 2.32
CA ALA A 162 8.00 5.32 2.17
C ALA A 162 8.50 6.22 1.03
N VAL A 163 7.80 6.21 -0.10
CA VAL A 163 8.06 7.08 -1.26
C VAL A 163 7.95 8.56 -0.85
N LEU A 164 6.86 8.94 -0.18
CA LEU A 164 6.65 10.31 0.28
C LEU A 164 7.66 10.76 1.34
N TRP A 165 7.98 9.87 2.28
CA TRP A 165 9.01 10.11 3.29
C TRP A 165 10.38 10.33 2.67
N ALA A 166 10.82 9.44 1.77
CA ALA A 166 12.12 9.56 1.12
C ALA A 166 12.23 10.85 0.31
N PHE A 167 11.15 11.21 -0.42
CA PHE A 167 11.11 12.45 -1.20
C PHE A 167 11.15 13.69 -0.30
N SER A 168 10.31 13.73 0.74
CA SER A 168 10.29 14.83 1.71
C SER A 168 11.64 14.97 2.41
N ARG A 169 12.23 13.85 2.87
CA ARG A 169 13.57 13.82 3.47
C ARG A 169 14.62 14.39 2.53
N ALA A 170 14.63 14.00 1.26
CA ALA A 170 15.58 14.52 0.26
C ALA A 170 15.40 16.03 0.01
N CYS A 171 14.17 16.53 0.12
CA CYS A 171 13.84 17.95 -0.01
C CYS A 171 14.24 18.78 1.22
N ASN A 172 14.17 18.22 2.42
CA ASN A 172 14.45 18.93 3.68
C ASN A 172 15.94 19.08 3.99
N LEU A 173 16.83 18.41 3.23
CA LEU A 173 18.27 18.51 3.43
C LEU A 173 18.78 19.95 3.20
N ALA A 174 19.75 20.37 4.02
CA ALA A 174 20.42 21.64 3.87
C ALA A 174 21.17 21.72 2.52
N PRO A 175 21.38 22.91 1.94
CA PRO A 175 22.10 23.06 0.66
C PRO A 175 23.49 22.42 0.64
N SER A 176 24.18 22.36 1.80
CA SER A 176 25.48 21.72 1.98
C SER A 176 25.44 20.19 1.97
N GLN A 177 24.27 19.58 2.15
CA GLN A 177 24.11 18.14 2.23
C GLN A 177 23.79 17.53 0.86
N ARG A 178 24.37 16.36 0.58
CA ARG A 178 24.13 15.63 -0.67
C ARG A 178 22.71 15.08 -0.68
N ARG A 179 21.87 15.55 -1.62
CA ARG A 179 20.48 15.06 -1.80
C ARG A 179 20.39 13.71 -2.52
N ARG A 180 21.44 13.31 -3.26
CA ARG A 180 21.46 12.10 -4.10
C ARG A 180 21.02 10.82 -3.36
N PRO A 181 21.51 10.50 -2.15
CA PRO A 181 21.07 9.30 -1.42
C PRO A 181 19.57 9.30 -1.12
N GLY A 182 18.98 10.47 -0.83
CA GLY A 182 17.53 10.58 -0.61
C GLY A 182 16.72 10.25 -1.85
N PHE A 183 17.17 10.69 -3.03
CA PHE A 183 16.51 10.34 -4.30
C PHE A 183 16.72 8.87 -4.71
N LEU A 184 17.86 8.26 -4.36
CA LEU A 184 18.04 6.82 -4.53
C LEU A 184 17.06 6.01 -3.68
N LEU A 185 16.74 6.47 -2.46
CA LEU A 185 15.67 5.86 -1.65
C LEU A 185 14.29 6.02 -2.29
N VAL A 186 14.00 7.16 -2.94
CA VAL A 186 12.74 7.32 -3.69
C VAL A 186 12.68 6.30 -4.83
N ILE A 187 13.75 6.14 -5.61
CA ILE A 187 13.81 5.13 -6.68
C ILE A 187 13.62 3.74 -6.10
N LEU A 188 14.31 3.40 -5.01
CA LEU A 188 14.17 2.11 -4.34
C LEU A 188 12.71 1.82 -3.97
N PHE A 189 12.01 2.75 -3.32
CA PHE A 189 10.62 2.53 -2.90
C PHE A 189 9.62 2.55 -4.07
N LEU A 190 9.91 3.28 -5.16
CA LEU A 190 9.12 3.18 -6.38
C LEU A 190 9.33 1.83 -7.06
N VAL A 191 10.58 1.33 -7.12
CA VAL A 191 10.90 -0.02 -7.61
C VAL A 191 10.16 -1.07 -6.80
N THR A 192 10.18 -0.99 -5.46
CA THR A 192 9.45 -1.95 -4.62
C THR A 192 7.93 -1.87 -4.82
N ALA A 193 7.38 -0.66 -5.01
CA ALA A 193 5.96 -0.48 -5.28
C ALA A 193 5.55 -1.12 -6.62
N ILE A 194 6.33 -0.92 -7.70
CA ILE A 194 6.09 -1.57 -8.99
C ILE A 194 6.09 -3.10 -8.85
N LEU A 195 7.12 -3.62 -8.18
CA LEU A 195 7.31 -5.06 -7.99
C LEU A 195 6.28 -5.68 -7.02
N GLY A 196 5.47 -4.86 -6.34
CA GLY A 196 4.31 -5.32 -5.57
C GLY A 196 3.19 -5.89 -6.44
N GLY A 197 3.21 -5.66 -7.75
CA GLY A 197 2.32 -6.38 -8.68
C GLY A 197 0.92 -5.80 -8.83
N GLU A 198 0.73 -4.52 -8.50
CA GLU A 198 -0.52 -3.78 -8.78
C GLU A 198 -0.21 -2.51 -9.58
N PRO A 199 -0.10 -2.60 -10.93
CA PRO A 199 0.27 -1.46 -11.78
C PRO A 199 -0.63 -0.24 -11.61
N GLN A 200 -1.94 -0.45 -11.40
CA GLN A 200 -2.90 0.64 -11.20
C GLN A 200 -2.58 1.44 -9.93
N LEU A 201 -2.33 0.76 -8.80
CA LEU A 201 -1.96 1.44 -7.56
C LEU A 201 -0.59 2.09 -7.66
N PHE A 202 0.37 1.51 -8.39
CA PHE A 202 1.65 2.16 -8.65
C PHE A 202 1.46 3.51 -9.38
N LEU A 203 0.61 3.56 -10.41
CA LEU A 203 0.30 4.81 -11.11
C LEU A 203 -0.33 5.83 -10.16
N MET A 204 -1.20 5.40 -9.24
CA MET A 204 -1.77 6.28 -8.20
C MET A 204 -0.70 6.80 -7.25
N ILE A 205 0.27 5.96 -6.83
CA ILE A 205 1.42 6.38 -6.00
C ILE A 205 2.27 7.41 -6.75
N ALA A 206 2.56 7.19 -8.03
CA ALA A 206 3.35 8.11 -8.86
C ALA A 206 2.63 9.45 -9.06
N ALA A 207 1.31 9.42 -9.33
CA ALA A 207 0.48 10.62 -9.46
C ALA A 207 0.39 11.39 -8.14
N LEU A 208 0.25 10.70 -7.01
CA LEU A 208 0.24 11.31 -5.68
C LEU A 208 1.60 11.91 -5.35
N LEU A 209 2.71 11.21 -5.62
CA LEU A 209 4.06 11.78 -5.46
C LEU A 209 4.25 13.03 -6.32
N LEU A 210 3.77 13.04 -7.57
CA LEU A 210 3.87 14.19 -8.46
C LEU A 210 3.08 15.38 -7.91
N THR A 211 1.81 15.19 -7.57
CA THR A 211 0.96 16.24 -7.01
C THR A 211 1.51 16.74 -5.66
N TYR A 212 2.00 15.83 -4.82
CA TYR A 212 2.69 16.17 -3.58
C TYR A 212 3.95 16.99 -3.84
N ALA A 213 4.82 16.58 -4.76
CA ALA A 213 6.02 17.31 -5.09
C ALA A 213 5.72 18.72 -5.62
N VAL A 214 4.68 18.88 -6.44
CA VAL A 214 4.34 20.17 -7.06
C VAL A 214 3.64 21.10 -6.08
N PHE A 215 2.64 20.61 -5.33
CA PHE A 215 1.73 21.44 -4.53
C PHE A 215 1.85 21.23 -3.01
N GLY A 216 2.18 20.02 -2.57
CA GLY A 216 2.21 19.64 -1.15
C GLY A 216 3.55 19.86 -0.43
N ALA A 217 4.67 19.71 -1.13
CA ALA A 217 6.00 19.64 -0.53
C ALA A 217 6.49 21.02 -0.02
N ARG A 218 6.38 21.24 1.30
CA ARG A 218 6.71 22.53 1.95
C ARG A 218 8.18 22.94 1.87
N HIS A 219 9.06 21.95 1.76
CA HIS A 219 10.51 22.13 1.91
C HIS A 219 11.26 22.06 0.57
N ALA A 220 10.57 21.82 -0.54
CA ALA A 220 11.18 21.69 -1.86
C ALA A 220 11.37 23.04 -2.58
N LYS A 221 11.62 24.13 -1.83
CA LYS A 221 11.67 25.51 -2.35
C LYS A 221 12.88 25.81 -3.25
N TRP A 222 13.86 24.92 -3.29
CA TRP A 222 15.08 25.03 -4.09
C TRP A 222 14.89 24.75 -5.59
N ARG A 223 13.70 24.27 -6.00
CA ARG A 223 13.29 24.16 -7.42
C ARG A 223 11.94 24.83 -7.64
N THR A 224 11.69 25.24 -8.87
CA THR A 224 10.36 25.62 -9.35
C THR A 224 9.41 24.40 -9.35
N ALA A 225 8.10 24.65 -9.40
CA ALA A 225 7.08 23.61 -9.53
C ALA A 225 7.36 22.68 -10.73
N ALA A 226 7.64 23.27 -11.91
CA ALA A 226 8.03 22.53 -13.11
C ALA A 226 9.28 21.68 -12.88
N GLY A 227 10.32 22.24 -12.25
CA GLY A 227 11.55 21.51 -11.94
C GLY A 227 11.33 20.33 -10.99
N ARG A 228 10.38 20.42 -10.05
CA ARG A 228 9.97 19.29 -9.20
C ARG A 228 9.21 18.23 -9.99
N GLY A 229 8.33 18.65 -10.90
CA GLY A 229 7.64 17.74 -11.81
C GLY A 229 8.61 16.93 -12.67
N THR A 230 9.57 17.60 -13.32
CA THR A 230 10.62 16.93 -14.12
C THR A 230 11.47 15.98 -13.28
N LEU A 231 11.77 16.35 -12.02
CA LEU A 231 12.49 15.47 -11.11
C LEU A 231 11.69 14.19 -10.83
N VAL A 232 10.44 14.32 -10.43
CA VAL A 232 9.58 13.15 -10.13
C VAL A 232 9.40 12.26 -11.36
N ALA A 233 9.21 12.85 -12.55
CA ALA A 233 9.16 12.12 -13.80
C ALA A 233 10.46 11.32 -14.05
N GLY A 234 11.62 11.94 -13.83
CA GLY A 234 12.92 11.26 -13.94
C GLY A 234 13.10 10.13 -12.92
N LEU A 235 12.64 10.31 -11.68
CA LEU A 235 12.67 9.25 -10.65
C LEU A 235 11.76 8.08 -11.01
N GLY A 236 10.55 8.37 -11.52
CA GLY A 236 9.62 7.35 -12.02
C GLY A 236 10.19 6.59 -13.21
N ALA A 237 10.77 7.28 -14.19
CA ALA A 237 11.43 6.66 -15.33
C ALA A 237 12.61 5.77 -14.89
N ALA A 238 13.41 6.21 -13.93
CA ALA A 238 14.49 5.40 -13.37
C ALA A 238 13.97 4.12 -12.70
N ALA A 239 12.88 4.21 -11.93
CA ALA A 239 12.27 3.05 -11.30
C ALA A 239 11.72 2.05 -12.34
N ILE A 240 11.08 2.56 -13.40
CA ILE A 240 10.58 1.75 -14.53
C ILE A 240 11.75 1.06 -15.25
N MET A 241 12.85 1.78 -15.52
CA MET A 241 14.05 1.19 -16.14
C MET A 241 14.66 0.06 -15.29
N VAL A 242 14.78 0.25 -13.98
CA VAL A 242 15.30 -0.79 -13.06
C VAL A 242 14.38 -2.02 -13.04
N THR A 243 13.08 -1.81 -13.16
CA THR A 243 12.07 -2.90 -13.13
C THR A 243 11.78 -3.50 -14.50
N MET A 244 12.50 -3.13 -15.56
CA MET A 244 12.30 -3.70 -16.90
C MET A 244 12.47 -5.21 -16.97
N VAL A 245 13.30 -5.79 -16.10
CA VAL A 245 13.45 -7.26 -16.00
C VAL A 245 12.12 -7.96 -15.63
N GLN A 246 11.22 -7.25 -14.93
CA GLN A 246 9.88 -7.71 -14.57
C GLN A 246 8.82 -7.18 -15.53
N ILE A 247 8.77 -5.86 -15.74
CA ILE A 247 7.73 -5.21 -16.56
C ILE A 247 7.83 -5.63 -18.03
N GLY A 248 9.04 -5.83 -18.57
CA GLY A 248 9.25 -6.19 -19.96
C GLY A 248 8.49 -7.45 -20.37
N PRO A 249 8.74 -8.60 -19.71
CA PRO A 249 7.96 -9.82 -19.89
C PRO A 249 6.46 -9.64 -19.63
N THR A 250 6.08 -8.91 -18.58
CA THR A 250 4.66 -8.59 -18.31
C THR A 250 3.99 -7.87 -19.48
N CYS A 251 4.65 -6.89 -20.09
CA CYS A 251 4.12 -6.15 -21.23
C CYS A 251 4.01 -7.01 -22.50
N GLN A 252 4.93 -7.95 -22.70
CA GLN A 252 4.85 -8.90 -23.82
C GLN A 252 3.64 -9.83 -23.67
N ASP A 253 3.49 -10.41 -22.48
CA ASP A 253 2.42 -11.36 -22.17
C ASP A 253 1.05 -10.68 -22.11
N PHE A 254 0.97 -9.45 -21.59
CA PHE A 254 -0.26 -8.65 -21.58
C PHE A 254 -0.89 -8.51 -22.98
N ARG A 255 -0.07 -8.34 -24.03
CA ARG A 255 -0.54 -8.22 -25.42
C ARG A 255 -1.16 -9.51 -25.97
N LEU A 256 -0.81 -10.65 -25.37
CA LEU A 256 -1.35 -11.97 -25.70
C LEU A 256 -2.55 -12.35 -24.83
N SER A 257 -2.79 -11.60 -23.76
CA SER A 257 -3.88 -11.85 -22.83
C SER A 257 -5.23 -11.37 -23.36
N ALA A 258 -6.32 -11.95 -22.83
CA ALA A 258 -7.68 -11.48 -23.08
C ALA A 258 -7.91 -10.00 -22.71
N ARG A 259 -7.03 -9.40 -21.88
CA ARG A 259 -7.10 -7.99 -21.47
C ARG A 259 -6.59 -7.02 -22.53
N ALA A 260 -5.88 -7.50 -23.55
CA ALA A 260 -5.40 -6.66 -24.64
C ALA A 260 -6.55 -6.01 -25.44
N GLY A 261 -7.72 -6.66 -25.48
CA GLY A 261 -8.94 -6.13 -26.11
C GLY A 261 -9.60 -4.97 -25.38
N GLY A 262 -9.07 -4.57 -24.21
CA GLY A 262 -9.65 -3.54 -23.35
C GLY A 262 -10.71 -4.11 -22.40
N MET A 263 -11.37 -3.21 -21.68
CA MET A 263 -12.51 -3.51 -20.82
C MET A 263 -13.65 -2.57 -21.21
N ASP A 264 -14.86 -3.11 -21.31
CA ASP A 264 -16.04 -2.28 -21.44
C ASP A 264 -16.31 -1.48 -20.14
N TYR A 265 -17.23 -0.53 -20.25
CA TYR A 265 -17.60 0.34 -19.15
C TYR A 265 -18.12 -0.43 -17.94
N ASP A 266 -18.97 -1.44 -18.16
CA ASP A 266 -19.58 -2.21 -17.09
C ASP A 266 -18.53 -3.02 -16.32
N MET A 267 -17.57 -3.62 -17.01
CA MET A 267 -16.45 -4.32 -16.39
C MET A 267 -15.53 -3.37 -15.64
N ALA A 268 -15.20 -2.21 -16.24
CA ALA A 268 -14.32 -1.20 -15.63
C ALA A 268 -14.94 -0.58 -14.36
N THR A 269 -16.27 -0.47 -14.31
CA THR A 269 -17.00 0.14 -13.19
C THR A 269 -17.68 -0.87 -12.26
N ARG A 270 -17.53 -2.18 -12.51
CA ARG A 270 -18.17 -3.28 -11.75
C ARG A 270 -18.00 -3.19 -10.24
N HIS A 271 -16.84 -2.69 -9.80
CA HIS A 271 -16.46 -2.59 -8.40
C HIS A 271 -16.43 -1.15 -7.87
N SER A 272 -17.21 -0.26 -8.50
CA SER A 272 -17.42 1.11 -7.99
C SER A 272 -17.94 1.06 -6.55
N LEU A 273 -17.43 1.95 -5.71
CA LEU A 273 -17.87 2.11 -4.32
C LEU A 273 -19.32 2.59 -4.32
N PRO A 274 -20.28 1.82 -3.78
CA PRO A 274 -21.65 2.27 -3.71
C PRO A 274 -21.75 3.43 -2.68
N PRO A 275 -22.54 4.49 -2.94
CA PRO A 275 -22.62 5.65 -2.05
C PRO A 275 -22.98 5.29 -0.60
N GLU A 276 -23.81 4.26 -0.40
CA GLU A 276 -24.17 3.74 0.93
C GLU A 276 -22.96 3.23 1.75
N ALA A 277 -21.89 2.79 1.10
CA ALA A 277 -20.68 2.33 1.78
C ALA A 277 -19.88 3.49 2.41
N LEU A 278 -20.17 4.75 2.05
CA LEU A 278 -19.56 5.92 2.71
C LEU A 278 -19.90 6.00 4.20
N LYS A 279 -21.02 5.39 4.65
CA LYS A 279 -21.33 5.26 6.08
C LYS A 279 -20.23 4.51 6.86
N HIS A 280 -19.47 3.64 6.18
CA HIS A 280 -18.36 2.89 6.78
C HIS A 280 -17.14 3.77 7.06
N LEU A 281 -17.11 5.04 6.62
CA LEU A 281 -16.11 6.00 7.09
C LEU A 281 -16.30 6.34 8.58
N VAL A 282 -17.53 6.17 9.09
CA VAL A 282 -17.92 6.47 10.48
C VAL A 282 -18.16 5.19 11.27
N LEU A 283 -18.83 4.21 10.64
CA LEU A 283 -19.31 3.01 11.30
C LEU A 283 -18.36 1.84 11.06
N PRO A 284 -17.73 1.27 12.10
CA PRO A 284 -16.96 0.05 11.93
C PRO A 284 -17.90 -1.12 11.58
N LEU A 285 -17.45 -1.98 10.68
CA LEU A 285 -18.12 -3.23 10.36
C LEU A 285 -17.57 -4.36 11.23
N ARG A 286 -18.48 -5.20 11.74
CA ARG A 286 -18.15 -6.49 12.35
C ARG A 286 -18.80 -7.59 11.53
N PHE A 287 -17.98 -8.48 10.99
CA PHE A 287 -18.44 -9.62 10.21
C PHE A 287 -18.67 -10.82 11.14
N PRO A 288 -19.81 -11.54 11.04
CA PRO A 288 -19.99 -12.82 11.71
C PRO A 288 -19.10 -13.90 11.07
N ALA A 289 -18.89 -15.02 11.76
CA ALA A 289 -17.91 -16.04 11.34
C ALA A 289 -18.31 -16.75 10.03
N ASP A 290 -19.62 -16.86 9.78
CA ASP A 290 -20.28 -17.48 8.64
C ASP A 290 -20.56 -16.50 7.48
N PHE A 291 -20.20 -15.21 7.64
CA PHE A 291 -20.38 -14.17 6.62
C PHE A 291 -19.82 -14.56 5.24
N ALA A 292 -18.73 -15.31 5.23
CA ALA A 292 -18.05 -15.76 4.01
C ALA A 292 -18.77 -16.91 3.27
N THR A 293 -19.61 -17.67 3.98
CA THR A 293 -20.20 -18.92 3.51
C THR A 293 -21.71 -18.82 3.29
N ASP A 294 -22.38 -17.89 3.97
CA ASP A 294 -23.82 -17.65 3.79
C ASP A 294 -24.07 -16.53 2.77
N ALA A 295 -24.69 -16.90 1.64
CA ALA A 295 -25.01 -15.98 0.56
C ALA A 295 -26.05 -14.92 0.99
N GLN A 296 -26.98 -15.27 1.89
CA GLN A 296 -27.98 -14.33 2.38
C GLN A 296 -27.33 -13.27 3.26
N THR A 297 -26.53 -13.69 4.25
CA THR A 297 -25.74 -12.77 5.09
C THR A 297 -24.85 -11.85 4.24
N LEU A 298 -24.20 -12.38 3.20
CA LEU A 298 -23.38 -11.58 2.29
C LEU A 298 -24.20 -10.50 1.57
N ALA A 299 -25.37 -10.87 1.04
CA ALA A 299 -26.27 -9.97 0.34
C ALA A 299 -26.84 -8.89 1.29
N ASP A 300 -27.17 -9.25 2.53
CA ASP A 300 -27.69 -8.33 3.54
C ASP A 300 -26.65 -7.29 3.98
N PHE A 301 -25.37 -7.68 4.05
CA PHE A 301 -24.26 -6.77 4.38
C PHE A 301 -23.90 -5.83 3.22
N PHE A 302 -24.06 -6.29 1.97
CA PHE A 302 -23.67 -5.54 0.77
C PHE A 302 -24.77 -5.51 -0.30
N PRO A 303 -25.94 -4.92 0.01
CA PRO A 303 -27.12 -5.00 -0.85
C PRO A 303 -26.89 -4.36 -2.21
N ALA A 304 -26.19 -3.21 -2.28
CA ALA A 304 -25.88 -2.58 -3.57
C ALA A 304 -24.91 -3.38 -4.45
N SER A 305 -24.09 -4.26 -3.87
CA SER A 305 -23.17 -5.12 -4.61
C SER A 305 -23.80 -6.45 -5.01
N GLY A 306 -24.86 -6.88 -4.31
CA GLY A 306 -25.49 -8.20 -4.48
C GLY A 306 -24.53 -9.37 -4.24
N GLY A 307 -23.41 -9.14 -3.56
CA GLY A 307 -22.31 -10.07 -3.44
C GLY A 307 -21.06 -9.42 -2.85
N MET A 308 -19.93 -10.13 -2.92
CA MET A 308 -18.67 -9.72 -2.30
C MET A 308 -18.10 -8.43 -2.94
N PRO A 309 -18.03 -7.29 -2.23
CA PRO A 309 -17.40 -6.08 -2.76
C PRO A 309 -15.91 -6.28 -2.96
N TRP A 310 -15.29 -5.41 -3.76
CA TRP A 310 -13.83 -5.42 -3.93
C TRP A 310 -13.11 -5.20 -2.60
N LEU A 311 -13.48 -4.13 -1.88
CA LEU A 311 -13.02 -3.85 -0.51
C LEU A 311 -14.14 -4.08 0.49
N LEU A 312 -13.83 -4.82 1.57
CA LEU A 312 -14.79 -5.09 2.66
C LEU A 312 -15.17 -3.85 3.46
N THR A 313 -14.22 -2.93 3.64
CA THR A 313 -14.40 -1.75 4.47
C THR A 313 -13.42 -0.66 4.09
N ILE A 314 -13.86 0.59 4.24
CA ILE A 314 -13.06 1.80 4.06
C ILE A 314 -12.87 2.55 5.38
N TYR A 315 -13.19 1.92 6.51
CA TYR A 315 -13.19 2.55 7.83
C TYR A 315 -11.76 2.96 8.26
N PRO A 316 -11.46 4.26 8.40
CA PRO A 316 -10.12 4.72 8.74
C PRO A 316 -9.82 4.64 10.25
N GLY A 317 -10.84 4.44 11.09
CA GLY A 317 -10.73 4.43 12.55
C GLY A 317 -11.57 5.52 13.22
N PHE A 318 -12.05 5.23 14.43
CA PHE A 318 -13.07 6.02 15.13
C PHE A 318 -12.68 7.49 15.33
N LEU A 319 -11.41 7.72 15.68
CA LEU A 319 -10.90 9.06 15.97
C LEU A 319 -10.49 9.84 14.72
N ILE A 320 -10.29 9.17 13.58
CA ILE A 320 -9.67 9.80 12.41
C ILE A 320 -10.59 10.83 11.77
N LEU A 321 -11.86 10.46 11.54
CA LEU A 321 -12.80 11.36 10.88
C LEU A 321 -13.16 12.58 11.75
N PRO A 322 -13.50 12.44 13.06
CA PRO A 322 -13.75 13.61 13.91
C PRO A 322 -12.56 14.56 14.00
N LEU A 323 -11.33 14.03 14.12
CA LEU A 323 -10.12 14.86 14.15
C LEU A 323 -9.84 15.54 12.80
N ALA A 324 -10.09 14.86 11.69
CA ALA A 324 -9.97 15.45 10.36
C ALA A 324 -10.98 16.60 10.16
N LEU A 325 -12.23 16.39 10.56
CA LEU A 325 -13.28 17.44 10.49
C LEU A 325 -12.95 18.63 11.38
N TRP A 326 -12.43 18.39 12.60
CA TRP A 326 -11.96 19.45 13.49
C TRP A 326 -10.85 20.28 12.83
N GLU A 327 -9.84 19.64 12.24
CA GLU A 327 -8.74 20.34 11.57
C GLU A 327 -9.23 21.14 10.35
N ILE A 328 -10.19 20.61 9.59
CA ILE A 328 -10.82 21.31 8.46
C ILE A 328 -11.56 22.56 8.95
N ALA A 329 -12.31 22.46 10.06
CA ALA A 329 -13.08 23.57 10.60
C ALA A 329 -12.22 24.63 11.31
N ALA A 330 -11.23 24.20 12.09
CA ALA A 330 -10.47 25.09 12.98
C ALA A 330 -9.18 25.63 12.36
N HIS A 331 -8.53 24.90 11.44
CA HIS A 331 -7.18 25.22 10.98
C HIS A 331 -7.01 25.03 9.46
N PHE A 332 -8.00 25.46 8.66
CA PHE A 332 -7.94 25.33 7.21
C PHE A 332 -6.75 26.07 6.61
N ASN A 333 -5.80 25.33 6.06
CA ASN A 333 -4.59 25.87 5.45
C ASN A 333 -4.26 25.17 4.13
N ARG A 334 -3.20 25.60 3.44
CA ARG A 334 -2.80 25.03 2.14
C ARG A 334 -2.56 23.51 2.17
N GLN A 335 -2.09 22.95 3.29
CA GLN A 335 -1.97 21.48 3.40
C GLN A 335 -3.31 20.82 3.59
N THR A 336 -4.18 21.39 4.43
CA THR A 336 -5.54 20.89 4.62
C THR A 336 -6.27 20.84 3.28
N LEU A 337 -6.19 21.92 2.49
CA LEU A 337 -6.73 21.97 1.13
C LEU A 337 -6.14 20.90 0.21
N PHE A 338 -4.82 20.72 0.23
CA PHE A 338 -4.15 19.71 -0.59
C PHE A 338 -4.62 18.28 -0.27
N TRP A 339 -4.60 17.89 1.02
CA TRP A 339 -4.99 16.54 1.43
C TRP A 339 -6.50 16.30 1.32
N LEU A 340 -7.32 17.32 1.59
CA LEU A 340 -8.77 17.26 1.37
C LEU A 340 -9.09 17.12 -0.11
N GLY A 341 -8.39 17.86 -0.98
CA GLY A 341 -8.54 17.74 -2.43
C GLY A 341 -8.20 16.34 -2.94
N LEU A 342 -7.13 15.73 -2.43
CA LEU A 342 -6.78 14.33 -2.73
C LEU A 342 -7.83 13.34 -2.21
N LEU A 343 -8.38 13.56 -1.02
CA LEU A 343 -9.46 12.72 -0.48
C LEU A 343 -10.71 12.81 -1.36
N VAL A 344 -11.14 14.02 -1.73
CA VAL A 344 -12.31 14.25 -2.58
C VAL A 344 -12.10 13.64 -3.96
N LEU A 345 -10.93 13.84 -4.58
CA LEU A 345 -10.59 13.21 -5.86
C LEU A 345 -10.62 11.68 -5.75
N GLY A 346 -10.03 11.11 -4.70
CA GLY A 346 -10.05 9.68 -4.45
C GLY A 346 -11.47 9.14 -4.28
N LEU A 347 -12.35 9.85 -3.58
CA LEU A 347 -13.76 9.48 -3.42
C LEU A 347 -14.52 9.54 -4.75
N ILE A 348 -14.29 10.58 -5.57
CA ILE A 348 -14.89 10.70 -6.91
C ILE A 348 -14.48 9.51 -7.79
N LEU A 349 -13.19 9.17 -7.81
CA LEU A 349 -12.68 8.03 -8.56
C LEU A 349 -13.23 6.70 -8.02
N ALA A 350 -13.33 6.55 -6.70
CA ALA A 350 -13.85 5.33 -6.08
C ALA A 350 -15.35 5.13 -6.33
N LEU A 351 -16.15 6.19 -6.32
CA LEU A 351 -17.59 6.15 -6.59
C LEU A 351 -17.89 5.73 -8.04
N GLY A 352 -16.92 5.87 -8.97
CA GLY A 352 -16.98 5.31 -10.32
C GLY A 352 -18.28 5.66 -11.05
N ARG A 353 -19.07 4.62 -11.42
CA ARG A 353 -20.36 4.75 -12.13
C ARG A 353 -21.41 5.60 -11.41
N HIS A 354 -21.25 5.84 -10.12
CA HIS A 354 -22.14 6.70 -9.33
C HIS A 354 -21.81 8.19 -9.45
N THR A 355 -20.83 8.54 -10.28
CA THR A 355 -20.45 9.92 -10.59
C THR A 355 -20.59 10.19 -12.09
N PRO A 356 -20.83 11.45 -12.51
CA PRO A 356 -20.84 11.79 -13.92
C PRO A 356 -19.44 11.69 -14.55
N VAL A 357 -18.36 11.56 -13.76
CA VAL A 357 -16.97 11.60 -14.26
C VAL A 357 -16.63 10.45 -15.21
N TYR A 358 -17.40 9.38 -15.14
CA TYR A 358 -17.17 8.16 -15.93
C TYR A 358 -18.18 8.01 -17.08
N SER A 359 -19.16 8.90 -17.25
CA SER A 359 -20.29 8.68 -18.16
C SER A 359 -20.04 9.09 -19.63
N TRP A 360 -18.78 9.15 -20.09
CA TRP A 360 -18.42 9.62 -21.43
C TRP A 360 -17.39 8.74 -22.13
#